data_AF-A0A5B7BAI3-F1
#
_entry.id   AF-A0A5B7BAI3-F1
#
_cell.length_a   1.000
_cell.length_b   1.000
_cell.length_c   1.000
_cell.angle_alpha   90.00
_cell.angle_beta   90.00
_cell.angle_gamma   90.00
#
_symmetry.space_group_name_H-M   'P 1'
#
loop_
_entity.id
_entity.type
_entity.pdbx_description
1 polymer ?
#
loop_
_entity_poly.entity_id
_entity_poly.type
_entity_poly.pdbx_seq_one_letter_code
_entity_poly.pdbx_strand_id
1 'polypeptide(L)'
;RFATSYLTLQRLNEQKGALMSLFSSNKWRSSKFASTNKGKRVADIVLDNRHFWSNVILCLKAATPLIKVLRLVDSDERPAMGFIYEAMDRAKEQIQKNFNNIQKSYDPIW
;
A
#
# COMPACT_ATOMS: atom_id res chain seq x y z
N ARG A 1 -0.44 -5.56 15.87
CA ARG A 1 -0.80 -6.71 14.96
C ARG A 1 -1.37 -6.30 13.58
N PHE A 2 -1.76 -5.04 13.36
CA PHE A 2 -2.53 -4.62 12.18
C PHE A 2 -1.70 -4.23 10.94
N ALA A 3 -0.39 -4.08 11.07
CA ALA A 3 0.44 -3.45 10.04
C ALA A 3 1.08 -4.42 9.02
N THR A 4 0.98 -5.74 9.21
CA THR A 4 1.75 -6.71 8.40
C THR A 4 1.50 -6.58 6.90
N SER A 5 0.23 -6.50 6.47
CA SER A 5 -0.12 -6.35 5.05
C SER A 5 0.33 -5.00 4.50
N TYR A 6 0.18 -3.93 5.28
CA TYR A 6 0.65 -2.58 4.92
C TYR A 6 2.17 -2.55 4.75
N LEU A 7 2.92 -3.12 5.70
CA LEU A 7 4.39 -3.18 5.65
C LEU A 7 4.86 -4.02 4.46
N THR A 8 4.18 -5.14 4.18
CA THR A 8 4.47 -5.96 3.00
C THR A 8 4.29 -5.16 1.71
N LEU A 9 3.17 -4.43 1.59
CA LEU A 9 2.88 -3.59 0.44
C LEU A 9 3.86 -2.41 0.31
N GLN A 10 4.26 -1.82 1.44
CA GLN A 10 5.26 -0.76 1.49
C GLN A 10 6.62 -1.27 1.01
N ARG A 11 7.09 -2.42 1.51
CA ARG A 11 8.33 -3.07 1.06
C ARG A 11 8.27 -3.42 -0.43
N LEU A 12 7.13 -3.89 -0.92
CA LEU A 12 6.93 -4.16 -2.34
C LEU A 12 7.13 -2.89 -3.18
N ASN A 13 6.56 -1.77 -2.76
CA ASN A 13 6.72 -0.47 -3.44
C ASN A 13 8.17 0.03 -3.39
N GLU A 14 8.85 -0.09 -2.25
CA GLU A 14 10.27 0.26 -2.08
C GLU A 14 11.17 -0.56 -3.02
N GLN A 15 10.84 -1.84 -3.25
CA GLN A 15 11.58 -2.74 -4.13
C GLN A 15 11.11 -2.73 -5.59
N LYS A 16 10.20 -1.82 -5.98
CA LYS A 16 9.65 -1.72 -7.34
C LYS A 16 10.73 -1.79 -8.43
N GLY A 17 11.78 -0.97 -8.32
CA GLY A 17 12.85 -0.92 -9.31
C GLY A 17 13.62 -2.24 -9.43
N ALA A 18 13.95 -2.87 -8.30
CA ALA A 18 14.61 -4.18 -8.27
C ALA A 18 13.73 -5.28 -8.89
N LEU A 19 12.43 -5.26 -8.60
CA LEU A 19 11.46 -6.19 -9.18
C LEU A 19 11.35 -5.99 -10.69
N MET A 20 11.19 -4.76 -11.17
CA MET A 20 11.14 -4.48 -12.62
C MET A 20 12.43 -4.95 -13.33
N SER A 21 13.59 -4.73 -12.70
CA SER A 21 14.89 -5.22 -13.22
C SER A 21 14.94 -6.75 -13.27
N LEU A 22 14.51 -7.43 -12.20
CA LEU A 22 14.45 -8.89 -12.13
C LEU A 22 13.60 -9.47 -13.25
N PHE A 23 12.35 -9.00 -13.41
CA PHE A 23 11.41 -9.52 -14.40
C PHE A 23 11.76 -9.13 -15.85
N SER A 24 12.61 -8.11 -16.03
CA SER A 24 13.16 -7.76 -17.36
C SER A 24 14.46 -8.50 -17.70
N SER A 25 15.09 -9.15 -16.73
CA SER A 25 16.42 -9.76 -16.90
C SER A 25 16.40 -11.01 -17.79
N ASN A 26 17.52 -11.26 -18.48
CA ASN A 26 17.73 -12.50 -19.23
C ASN A 26 17.66 -13.74 -18.31
N LYS A 27 18.09 -13.60 -17.04
CA LYS A 27 18.02 -14.67 -16.03
C LYS A 27 16.57 -15.07 -15.71
N TRP A 28 15.64 -14.11 -15.67
CA TRP A 28 14.22 -14.42 -15.54
C TRP A 28 13.70 -15.12 -16.78
N ARG A 29 13.99 -14.56 -17.97
CA ARG A 29 13.53 -15.10 -19.26
C ARG A 29 13.98 -16.54 -19.52
N SER A 30 15.19 -16.91 -19.09
CA SER A 30 15.72 -18.28 -19.20
C SER A 30 15.25 -19.22 -18.09
N SER A 31 14.54 -18.72 -17.07
CA SER A 31 14.06 -19.55 -15.98
C SER A 31 12.86 -20.40 -16.40
N LYS A 32 12.74 -21.60 -15.81
CA LYS A 32 11.56 -22.47 -15.96
C LYS A 32 10.25 -21.80 -15.50
N PHE A 33 10.33 -20.75 -14.68
CA PHE A 33 9.17 -20.06 -14.13
C PHE A 33 8.55 -19.08 -15.13
N ALA A 34 9.37 -18.48 -16.01
CA ALA A 34 8.89 -17.53 -17.01
C ALA A 34 7.94 -18.14 -18.05
N SER A 35 8.04 -19.45 -18.30
CA SER A 35 7.12 -20.16 -19.20
C SER A 35 5.80 -20.55 -18.54
N THR A 36 5.72 -20.57 -17.20
CA THR A 36 4.51 -20.94 -16.47
C THR A 36 3.45 -19.84 -16.52
N ASN A 37 2.17 -20.21 -16.54
CA ASN A 37 1.06 -19.25 -16.51
C ASN A 37 1.13 -18.32 -15.28
N LYS A 38 1.52 -18.84 -14.12
CA LYS A 38 1.70 -18.04 -12.90
C LYS A 38 2.85 -17.05 -13.05
N GLY A 39 4.00 -17.47 -13.57
CA GLY A 39 5.16 -16.60 -13.77
C GLY A 39 4.88 -15.49 -14.79
N LYS A 40 4.21 -15.79 -15.90
CA LYS A 40 3.78 -14.78 -16.87
C LYS A 40 2.88 -13.74 -16.22
N ARG A 41 1.84 -14.18 -15.50
CA ARG A 41 0.92 -13.28 -14.81
C ARG A 41 1.62 -12.37 -13.78
N VAL A 42 2.58 -12.90 -13.02
CA VAL A 42 3.35 -12.08 -12.06
C VAL A 42 4.22 -11.06 -12.80
N ALA A 43 4.88 -11.46 -13.89
CA ALA A 43 5.67 -10.55 -14.72
C ALA A 43 4.79 -9.42 -15.28
N ASP A 44 3.61 -9.74 -15.81
CA ASP A 44 2.66 -8.76 -16.35
C ASP A 44 2.23 -7.75 -15.28
N ILE A 45 1.94 -8.21 -14.06
CA ILE A 45 1.57 -7.35 -12.93
C ILE A 45 2.73 -6.43 -12.53
N VAL A 46 3.94 -6.98 -12.39
CA VAL A 46 5.12 -6.21 -11.94
C VAL A 46 5.56 -5.19 -13.00
N LEU A 47 5.43 -5.53 -14.29
CA LEU A 47 5.83 -4.67 -15.39
C LEU A 47 4.73 -3.65 -15.77
N ASP A 48 3.50 -3.80 -15.27
CA ASP A 48 2.45 -2.80 -15.39
C ASP A 48 2.75 -1.55 -14.53
N ASN A 49 3.50 -0.62 -15.14
CA ASN A 49 3.87 0.64 -14.49
C ASN A 49 2.68 1.59 -14.27
N ARG A 50 1.56 1.39 -14.98
CA ARG A 50 0.44 2.35 -15.01
C ARG A 50 -0.62 2.04 -13.96
N HIS A 51 -1.12 0.80 -13.91
CA HIS A 51 -2.25 0.48 -13.04
C HIS A 51 -1.79 -0.12 -11.71
N PHE A 52 -1.04 -1.22 -11.75
CA PHE A 52 -0.64 -1.92 -10.53
C PHE A 52 0.07 -1.02 -9.51
N TRP A 53 1.18 -0.39 -9.90
CA TRP A 53 1.95 0.44 -8.98
C TRP A 53 1.23 1.71 -8.54
N SER A 54 0.39 2.29 -9.39
CA SER A 54 -0.46 3.42 -9.03
C SER A 54 -1.44 3.03 -7.91
N ASN A 55 -2.08 1.87 -8.04
CA ASN A 55 -2.97 1.33 -7.02
C ASN A 55 -2.23 1.00 -5.71
N VAL A 56 -1.00 0.46 -5.80
CA VAL A 56 -0.15 0.25 -4.61
C VAL A 56 0.08 1.56 -3.85
N ILE A 57 0.45 2.64 -4.56
CA ILE A 57 0.66 3.96 -3.95
C ILE A 57 -0.65 4.51 -3.37
N LEU A 58 -1.77 4.35 -4.07
CA LEU A 58 -3.10 4.74 -3.60
C LEU A 58 -3.43 4.07 -2.25
N CYS A 59 -3.26 2.75 -2.17
CA CYS A 59 -3.47 1.98 -0.95
C CYS A 59 -2.56 2.46 0.20
N LEU A 60 -1.28 2.73 -0.07
CA LEU A 60 -0.35 3.23 0.95
C LEU A 60 -0.78 4.62 1.47
N LYS A 61 -1.17 5.53 0.57
CA LYS A 61 -1.66 6.87 0.94
C LYS A 61 -2.92 6.83 1.80
N ALA A 62 -3.86 5.96 1.46
CA ALA A 62 -5.12 5.78 2.20
C ALA A 62 -4.91 5.09 3.55
N ALA A 63 -4.09 4.03 3.59
CA ALA A 63 -3.91 3.21 4.78
C ALA A 63 -2.99 3.86 5.83
N THR A 64 -2.02 4.68 5.43
CA THR A 64 -1.02 5.24 6.37
C THR A 64 -1.66 5.95 7.58
N PRO A 65 -2.64 6.86 7.41
CA PRO A 65 -3.28 7.53 8.55
C PRO A 65 -4.04 6.56 9.45
N LEU A 66 -4.72 5.57 8.88
CA LEU A 66 -5.47 4.54 9.63
C LEU A 66 -4.52 3.65 10.44
N ILE A 67 -3.38 3.26 9.87
CA ILE A 67 -2.35 2.50 10.59
C ILE A 67 -1.79 3.29 11.78
N LYS A 68 -1.70 4.63 11.69
CA LYS A 68 -1.30 5.47 12.83
C LYS A 68 -2.36 5.46 13.93
N VAL A 69 -3.65 5.55 13.60
CA VAL A 69 -4.75 5.45 14.58
C VAL A 69 -4.72 4.09 15.28
N LEU A 70 -4.59 2.99 14.52
CA LEU A 70 -4.53 1.65 15.09
C LEU A 70 -3.35 1.51 16.04
N ARG A 71 -2.16 2.03 15.70
CA ARG A 71 -1.01 2.01 16.63
C ARG A 71 -1.25 2.83 17.90
N LEU A 72 -1.96 3.96 17.79
CA LEU A 72 -2.27 4.80 18.94
C LEU A 72 -3.25 4.11 19.90
N VAL A 73 -4.24 3.40 19.35
CA VAL A 73 -5.29 2.70 20.10
C VAL A 73 -4.81 1.37 20.67
N ASP A 74 -3.82 0.73 20.06
CA ASP A 74 -3.15 -0.51 20.54
C ASP A 74 -2.23 -0.22 21.75
N SER A 75 -2.02 1.05 22.13
CA SER A 75 -1.27 1.41 23.34
C SER A 75 -2.16 1.28 24.57
N ASP A 76 -1.85 0.33 25.46
CA ASP A 76 -2.56 0.10 26.72
C ASP A 76 -2.29 1.16 27.80
N GLU A 77 -1.52 2.22 27.48
CA GLU A 77 -1.14 3.27 28.44
C GLU A 77 -2.33 4.12 28.92
N ARG A 78 -3.38 4.27 28.09
CA ARG A 78 -4.57 5.07 28.42
C ARG A 78 -5.81 4.59 27.67
N PRO A 79 -7.02 4.72 28.25
CA PRO A 79 -8.26 4.29 27.60
C PRO A 79 -8.46 4.95 26.23
N ALA A 80 -8.54 4.13 25.17
CA ALA A 80 -8.65 4.61 23.80
C ALA A 80 -9.88 5.48 23.52
N MET A 81 -10.99 5.22 24.22
CA MET A 81 -12.24 5.95 24.04
C MET A 81 -12.11 7.47 24.23
N GLY A 82 -11.14 7.93 25.04
CA GLY A 82 -10.94 9.35 25.30
C GLY A 82 -10.40 10.15 24.11
N PHE A 83 -9.81 9.51 23.09
CA PHE A 83 -9.15 10.21 21.98
C PHE A 83 -9.43 9.60 20.60
N ILE A 84 -10.15 8.48 20.51
CA ILE A 84 -10.33 7.76 19.24
C ILE A 84 -11.09 8.56 18.19
N TYR A 85 -12.11 9.33 18.59
CA TYR A 85 -12.86 10.19 17.68
C TYR A 85 -11.97 11.28 17.05
N GLU A 86 -11.22 12.00 17.89
CA GLU A 86 -10.27 13.01 17.45
C GLU A 86 -9.14 12.41 16.58
N ALA A 87 -8.65 11.21 16.92
CA ALA A 87 -7.66 10.50 16.11
C ALA A 87 -8.20 10.11 14.73
N MET A 88 -9.48 9.70 14.66
CA MET A 88 -10.16 9.38 13.40
C MET A 88 -10.41 10.61 12.54
N ASP A 89 -10.80 11.74 13.12
CA ASP A 89 -11.00 12.99 12.37
C ASP A 89 -9.68 13.48 11.78
N ARG A 90 -8.59 13.47 12.56
CA ARG A 90 -7.24 13.73 12.03
C ARG A 90 -6.83 12.76 10.92
N ALA A 91 -7.24 11.49 11.01
CA ALA A 91 -6.95 10.52 9.96
C ALA A 91 -7.68 10.88 8.66
N LYS A 92 -8.96 11.24 8.71
CA LYS A 92 -9.73 11.71 7.55
C LYS A 92 -9.08 12.94 6.91
N GLU A 93 -8.75 13.96 7.70
CA GLU A 93 -8.05 15.15 7.20
C GLU A 93 -6.72 14.80 6.51
N GLN A 94 -5.94 13.89 7.10
CA GLN A 94 -4.69 13.46 6.49
C GLN A 94 -4.92 12.69 5.19
N ILE A 95 -5.97 11.88 5.10
CA ILE A 95 -6.33 11.19 3.85
C ILE A 95 -6.71 12.24 2.80
N GLN A 96 -7.58 13.20 3.11
CA GLN A 96 -7.93 14.30 2.19
C GLN A 96 -6.68 15.00 1.65
N LYS A 97 -5.74 15.36 2.55
CA LYS A 97 -4.46 15.98 2.18
C LYS A 97 -3.60 15.08 1.28
N ASN A 98 -3.51 13.77 1.56
CA ASN A 98 -2.74 12.82 0.74
C ASN A 98 -3.26 12.69 -0.70
N PHE A 99 -4.55 12.99 -0.90
CA PHE A 99 -5.26 13.03 -2.17
C PHE A 99 -5.45 14.45 -2.72
N ASN A 100 -4.62 15.41 -2.29
CA ASN A 100 -4.66 16.80 -2.76
C ASN A 100 -6.03 17.49 -2.61
N ASN A 101 -6.82 17.08 -1.62
CA ASN A 101 -8.19 17.55 -1.39
C ASN A 101 -9.16 17.30 -2.57
N ILE A 102 -8.85 16.35 -3.46
CA ILE A 102 -9.75 15.95 -4.55
C ILE A 102 -10.80 14.98 -3.98
N GLN A 103 -12.00 15.48 -3.72
CA GLN A 103 -13.12 14.74 -3.10
C GLN A 103 -13.33 13.34 -3.71
N LYS A 104 -13.42 13.26 -5.04
CA LYS A 104 -13.62 12.00 -5.78
C LYS A 104 -12.56 10.92 -5.50
N SER A 105 -11.38 11.32 -5.04
CA SER A 105 -10.26 10.40 -4.78
C SER A 105 -10.30 9.78 -3.39
N TYR A 106 -11.04 10.35 -2.43
CA TYR A 106 -11.09 9.86 -1.06
C TYR A 106 -12.50 9.51 -0.55
N ASP A 107 -13.57 9.99 -1.18
CA ASP A 107 -14.96 9.56 -0.92
C ASP A 107 -15.16 8.04 -0.87
N PRO A 108 -14.48 7.21 -1.70
CA PRO A 108 -14.66 5.77 -1.60
C PRO A 108 -14.06 5.13 -0.34
N ILE A 109 -13.27 5.89 0.44
CA ILE A 109 -12.52 5.37 1.60
C ILE A 109 -13.39 5.45 2.87
N TRP A 110 -14.25 6.48 3.00
CA TRP A 110 -15.22 6.64 4.08
C TRP A 110 -16.45 7.39 3.57
#